data_AF-A0A1Q9MWY6-F1
#
_entry.id   AF-A0A1Q9MWY6-F1
#
_cell.length_a   1.000
_cell.length_b   1.000
_cell.length_c   1.000
_cell.angle_alpha   90.00
_cell.angle_beta   90.00
_cell.angle_gamma   90.00
#
_symmetry.space_group_name_H-M   'P 1'
#
loop_
_entity.id
_entity.type
_entity.pdbx_description
1 polymer ?
#
loop_
_entity_poly.entity_id
_entity_poly.type
_entity_poly.pdbx_seq_one_letter_code
_entity_poly.pdbx_strand_id
1 'polypeptide(L)'
;MEYLAELEPFLLKMQSLLEIPIAQAENSRFFQIAGEFNAEFKLLLADYSKMTENKVQAKATLKYCQDILEYVSFFARFEEVLADPKHETIGNFRKMLANRRELIATKYRFLAERELIMFNDEDFRKRLSDSLERMMGF
;
A
#
# COMPACT_ATOMS: atom_id res chain seq x y z
N MET A 1 13.45 -7.57 -11.00
CA MET A 1 13.28 -7.27 -9.57
C MET A 1 11.82 -7.46 -9.21
N GLU A 2 11.49 -8.48 -8.42
CA GLU A 2 10.16 -8.59 -7.82
C GLU A 2 10.15 -7.71 -6.56
N TYR A 3 9.80 -6.43 -6.70
CA TYR A 3 9.68 -5.48 -5.57
C TYR A 3 8.78 -5.99 -4.44
N LEU A 4 7.88 -6.91 -4.75
CA LEU A 4 7.02 -7.56 -3.78
C LEU A 4 7.75 -8.61 -2.94
N ALA A 5 8.83 -9.22 -3.45
CA ALA A 5 9.51 -10.34 -2.78
C ALA A 5 10.06 -9.95 -1.39
N GLU A 6 10.51 -8.72 -1.24
CA GLU A 6 11.02 -8.18 0.04
C GLU A 6 9.88 -7.95 1.05
N LEU A 7 8.68 -7.63 0.56
CA LEU A 7 7.50 -7.37 1.39
C LEU A 7 6.64 -8.61 1.67
N GLU A 8 6.73 -9.61 0.79
CA GLU A 8 5.92 -10.83 0.81
C GLU A 8 5.93 -11.55 2.18
N PRO A 9 7.07 -11.68 2.89
CA PRO A 9 7.08 -12.33 4.20
C PRO A 9 6.21 -11.60 5.23
N PHE A 10 6.15 -10.28 5.19
CA PHE A 10 5.31 -9.49 6.11
C PHE A 10 3.83 -9.59 5.75
N LEU A 11 3.50 -9.56 4.45
CA LEU A 11 2.13 -9.74 3.96
C LEU A 11 1.56 -11.10 4.39
N LEU A 12 2.34 -12.17 4.24
CA LEU A 12 1.95 -13.52 4.66
C LEU A 12 1.76 -13.62 6.18
N LYS A 13 2.66 -13.02 6.96
CA LYS A 13 2.52 -12.97 8.43
C LYS A 13 1.27 -12.21 8.84
N MET A 14 1.01 -11.03 8.27
CA MET A 14 -0.23 -10.27 8.53
C MET A 14 -1.46 -11.09 8.15
N GLN A 15 -1.45 -11.75 6.99
CA GLN A 15 -2.56 -12.62 6.57
C GLN A 15 -2.83 -13.72 7.61
N SER A 16 -1.79 -14.43 8.07
CA SER A 16 -1.96 -15.51 9.05
C SER A 16 -2.53 -15.04 10.39
N LEU A 17 -2.15 -13.86 10.87
CA LEU A 17 -2.67 -13.30 12.12
C LEU A 17 -4.13 -12.89 12.02
N LEU A 18 -4.60 -12.60 10.82
CA LEU A 18 -6.00 -12.29 10.61
C LEU A 18 -6.85 -13.55 10.58
N GLU A 19 -6.32 -14.74 10.27
CA GLU A 19 -7.12 -15.96 10.14
C GLU A 19 -7.60 -16.56 11.47
N ILE A 20 -7.03 -16.11 12.60
CA ILE A 20 -7.35 -16.59 13.95
C ILE A 20 -8.20 -15.52 14.68
N PRO A 21 -9.15 -15.90 15.55
CA PRO A 21 -9.76 -14.96 16.47
C PRO A 21 -8.73 -14.24 17.33
N ILE A 22 -8.55 -12.94 17.08
CA ILE A 22 -7.51 -12.10 17.68
C ILE A 22 -7.91 -11.78 19.13
N ALA A 23 -7.77 -12.76 20.03
CA ALA A 23 -7.99 -12.59 21.46
C ALA A 23 -6.78 -11.88 22.09
N GLN A 24 -6.82 -10.55 22.13
CA GLN A 24 -6.06 -9.57 22.95
C GLN A 24 -4.53 -9.70 23.17
N ALA A 25 -3.84 -10.73 22.67
CA ALA A 25 -2.38 -10.84 22.70
C ALA A 25 -1.74 -10.74 21.30
N GLU A 26 -2.54 -10.74 20.24
CA GLU A 26 -2.04 -10.72 18.84
C GLU A 26 -2.18 -9.37 18.13
N ASN A 27 -2.91 -8.39 18.68
CA ASN A 27 -2.95 -7.01 18.15
C ASN A 27 -1.55 -6.37 18.14
N SER A 28 -0.83 -6.48 19.26
CA SER A 28 0.53 -5.95 19.38
C SER A 28 1.48 -6.56 18.34
N ARG A 29 1.35 -7.86 18.08
CA ARG A 29 2.12 -8.57 17.07
C ARG A 29 1.74 -8.15 15.65
N PHE A 30 0.46 -7.98 15.36
CA PHE A 30 -0.01 -7.47 14.07
C PHE A 30 0.59 -6.09 13.79
N PHE A 31 0.52 -5.17 14.76
CA PHE A 31 1.09 -3.83 14.60
C PHE A 31 2.61 -3.81 14.56
N GLN A 32 3.28 -4.73 15.26
CA GLN A 32 4.73 -4.91 15.12
C GLN A 32 5.09 -5.27 13.67
N ILE A 33 4.44 -6.29 13.10
CA ILE A 33 4.69 -6.72 11.72
C ILE A 33 4.33 -5.61 10.73
N ALA A 34 3.25 -4.88 10.97
CA ALA A 34 2.87 -3.75 10.14
C ALA A 34 3.89 -2.59 10.23
N GLY A 35 4.51 -2.39 11.39
CA GLY A 35 5.62 -1.45 11.58
C GLY A 35 6.88 -1.87 10.81
N GLU A 36 7.24 -3.15 10.86
CA GLU A 36 8.34 -3.73 10.07
C GLU A 36 8.07 -3.60 8.56
N PHE A 37 6.85 -3.90 8.12
CA PHE A 37 6.40 -3.70 6.75
C PHE A 37 6.53 -2.23 6.30
N ASN A 38 6.12 -1.28 7.14
CA ASN A 38 6.23 0.15 6.83
C ASN A 38 7.69 0.61 6.73
N ALA A 39 8.59 0.07 7.57
CA ALA A 39 10.02 0.36 7.48
C ALA A 39 10.59 -0.12 6.14
N GLU A 40 10.28 -1.35 5.74
CA GLU A 40 10.71 -1.91 4.47
C GLU A 40 10.12 -1.15 3.27
N PHE A 41 8.83 -0.81 3.35
CA PHE A 41 8.16 -0.02 2.32
C PHE A 41 8.82 1.36 2.12
N LYS A 42 9.30 2.01 3.17
CA LYS A 42 10.04 3.27 3.06
C LYS A 42 11.36 3.12 2.32
N LEU A 43 12.06 1.99 2.49
CA LEU A 43 13.28 1.69 1.73
C LEU A 43 12.94 1.55 0.23
N LEU A 44 11.88 0.81 -0.10
CA LEU A 44 11.42 0.67 -1.47
C LEU A 44 10.99 2.00 -2.11
N LEU A 45 10.35 2.90 -1.35
CA LEU A 45 10.02 4.25 -1.82
C LEU A 45 11.30 5.06 -2.15
N ALA A 46 12.33 4.95 -1.32
CA ALA A 46 13.60 5.61 -1.56
C ALA A 46 14.28 5.09 -2.83
N ASP A 47 14.23 3.78 -3.08
CA ASP A 47 14.81 3.17 -4.28
C ASP A 47 14.00 3.48 -5.55
N TYR A 48 12.68 3.53 -5.46
CA TYR A 48 11.83 3.93 -6.57
C TYR A 48 12.15 5.33 -7.11
N SER A 49 12.55 6.27 -6.24
CA SER A 49 12.94 7.62 -6.67
C SER A 49 14.14 7.64 -7.63
N LYS A 50 15.03 6.65 -7.50
CA LYS A 50 16.27 6.50 -8.29
C LYS A 50 16.07 5.62 -9.52
N MET A 51 14.93 4.96 -9.62
CA MET A 51 14.63 4.01 -10.68
C MET A 51 14.43 4.71 -12.03
N THR A 52 14.93 4.11 -13.10
CA THR A 52 14.73 4.57 -14.49
C THR A 52 13.90 3.59 -15.32
N GLU A 53 14.02 2.29 -15.05
CA GLU A 53 13.33 1.21 -15.77
C GLU A 53 12.21 0.59 -14.94
N ASN A 54 11.22 -0.03 -15.56
CA ASN A 54 10.13 -0.76 -14.86
C ASN A 54 9.30 0.09 -13.86
N LYS A 55 9.32 1.42 -13.96
CA LYS A 55 8.61 2.33 -13.05
C LYS A 55 7.13 2.01 -12.89
N VAL A 56 6.45 1.60 -13.96
CA VAL A 56 5.03 1.24 -13.90
C VAL A 56 4.81 0.05 -12.96
N GLN A 57 5.62 -0.99 -13.09
CA GLN A 57 5.49 -2.19 -12.28
C GLN A 57 5.83 -1.89 -10.81
N ALA A 58 6.91 -1.14 -10.56
CA ALA A 58 7.27 -0.73 -9.21
C ALA A 58 6.18 0.15 -8.58
N LYS A 59 5.66 1.13 -9.33
CA LYS A 59 4.57 2.01 -8.87
C LYS A 59 3.28 1.24 -8.57
N ALA A 60 2.96 0.22 -9.36
CA ALA A 60 1.81 -0.65 -9.09
C ALA A 60 1.98 -1.37 -7.74
N THR A 61 3.16 -1.92 -7.47
CA THR A 61 3.47 -2.53 -6.16
C THR A 61 3.40 -1.49 -5.04
N LEU A 62 3.97 -0.30 -5.21
CA LEU A 62 3.93 0.74 -4.18
C LEU A 62 2.51 1.19 -3.85
N LYS A 63 1.63 1.32 -4.85
CA LYS A 63 0.22 1.63 -4.62
C LYS A 63 -0.50 0.55 -3.84
N TYR A 64 -0.25 -0.73 -4.17
CA TYR A 64 -0.77 -1.83 -3.38
C TYR A 64 -0.31 -1.73 -1.91
N CYS A 65 0.96 -1.43 -1.68
CA CYS A 65 1.49 -1.25 -0.33
C CYS A 65 0.89 -0.04 0.40
N GLN A 66 0.56 1.04 -0.31
CA GLN A 66 -0.16 2.19 0.26
C GLN A 66 -1.55 1.77 0.75
N ASP A 67 -2.33 1.07 -0.06
CA ASP A 67 -3.65 0.55 0.37
C ASP A 67 -3.50 -0.36 1.60
N ILE A 68 -2.44 -1.18 1.69
CA ILE A 68 -2.15 -1.98 2.89
C ILE A 68 -1.97 -1.10 4.13
N LEU A 69 -1.19 -0.03 4.03
CA LEU A 69 -0.96 0.90 5.14
C LEU A 69 -2.21 1.68 5.53
N GLU A 70 -3.11 1.95 4.59
CA GLU A 70 -4.41 2.56 4.89
C GLU A 70 -5.27 1.64 5.76
N TYR A 71 -5.32 0.34 5.43
CA TYR A 71 -5.99 -0.65 6.27
C TYR A 71 -5.34 -0.76 7.65
N VAL A 72 -4.00 -0.84 7.72
CA VAL A 72 -3.27 -0.88 9.00
C VAL A 72 -3.59 0.36 9.84
N SER A 73 -3.60 1.55 9.23
CA SER A 73 -3.89 2.80 9.92
C SER A 73 -5.34 2.84 10.42
N PHE A 74 -6.28 2.31 9.62
CA PHE A 74 -7.66 2.13 10.05
C PHE A 74 -7.74 1.20 11.27
N PHE A 75 -7.08 0.04 11.24
CA PHE A 75 -7.08 -0.89 12.36
C PHE A 75 -6.41 -0.33 13.61
N ALA A 76 -5.33 0.46 13.47
CA ALA A 76 -4.69 1.14 14.59
C ALA A 76 -5.60 2.19 15.24
N ARG A 77 -6.54 2.77 14.48
CA ARG A 77 -7.51 3.74 14.99
C ARG A 77 -8.75 3.07 15.60
N PHE A 78 -9.11 1.91 15.09
CA PHE A 78 -10.30 1.14 15.48
C PHE A 78 -9.89 -0.29 15.83
N GLU A 79 -9.13 -0.44 16.93
CA GLU A 79 -8.55 -1.73 17.34
C GLU A 79 -9.63 -2.79 17.62
N GLU A 80 -10.84 -2.38 17.99
CA GLU A 80 -11.99 -3.24 18.17
C GLU A 80 -12.37 -4.00 16.89
N VAL A 81 -12.05 -3.47 15.71
CA VAL A 81 -12.28 -4.14 14.42
C VAL A 81 -11.37 -5.36 14.27
N LEU A 82 -10.12 -5.30 14.77
CA LEU A 82 -9.23 -6.46 14.78
C LEU A 82 -9.75 -7.55 15.72
N ALA A 83 -10.46 -7.18 16.80
CA ALA A 83 -11.04 -8.13 17.73
C ALA A 83 -12.26 -8.90 17.16
N ASP A 84 -12.83 -8.46 16.03
CA ASP A 84 -13.87 -9.17 15.29
C ASP A 84 -13.35 -9.68 13.93
N PRO A 85 -12.90 -10.94 13.84
CA PRO A 85 -12.38 -11.52 12.60
C PRO A 85 -13.44 -11.67 11.50
N LYS A 86 -14.73 -11.51 11.82
CA LYS A 86 -15.84 -11.56 10.87
C LYS A 86 -16.23 -10.17 10.38
N HIS A 87 -15.65 -9.12 10.94
CA HIS A 87 -15.90 -7.76 10.49
C HIS A 87 -15.58 -7.63 9.00
N GLU A 88 -16.45 -6.93 8.26
CA GLU A 88 -16.36 -6.86 6.80
C GLU A 88 -15.00 -6.32 6.33
N THR A 89 -14.50 -5.27 7.00
CA THR A 89 -13.17 -4.69 6.74
C THR A 89 -12.04 -5.71 6.86
N ILE A 90 -12.09 -6.62 7.84
CA ILE A 90 -11.10 -7.70 7.98
C ILE A 90 -11.20 -8.66 6.80
N GLY A 91 -12.42 -9.03 6.41
CA GLY A 91 -12.67 -9.86 5.23
C GLY A 91 -12.16 -9.23 3.93
N ASN A 92 -12.39 -7.93 3.73
CA ASN A 92 -11.91 -7.18 2.58
C ASN A 92 -10.38 -7.09 2.56
N PHE A 93 -9.76 -6.84 3.71
CA PHE A 93 -8.30 -6.83 3.83
C PHE A 93 -7.68 -8.20 3.53
N ARG A 94 -8.24 -9.29 4.07
CA ARG A 94 -7.79 -10.66 3.75
C ARG A 94 -7.89 -10.97 2.26
N LYS A 95 -9.00 -10.61 1.61
CA LYS A 95 -9.17 -10.79 0.15
C LYS A 95 -8.10 -10.02 -0.62
N MET A 96 -7.79 -8.79 -0.20
CA MET A 96 -6.74 -7.98 -0.82
C MET A 96 -5.34 -8.60 -0.66
N LEU A 97 -5.02 -9.16 0.51
CA LEU A 97 -3.79 -9.90 0.75
C LEU A 97 -3.71 -11.17 -0.12
N ALA A 98 -4.79 -11.94 -0.20
CA ALA A 98 -4.86 -13.16 -1.00
C ALA A 98 -4.73 -12.91 -2.51
N ASN A 99 -5.40 -11.87 -3.01
CA ASN A 99 -5.45 -11.55 -4.45
C ASN A 99 -4.34 -10.58 -4.91
N ARG A 100 -3.30 -10.38 -4.11
CA ARG A 100 -2.25 -9.37 -4.33
C ARG A 100 -1.64 -9.39 -5.73
N ARG A 101 -1.28 -10.58 -6.24
CA ARG A 101 -0.64 -10.72 -7.57
C ARG A 101 -1.56 -10.25 -8.69
N GLU A 102 -2.83 -10.67 -8.64
CA GLU A 102 -3.85 -10.27 -9.61
C GLU A 102 -4.12 -8.77 -9.53
N LEU A 103 -4.33 -8.24 -8.32
CA LEU A 103 -4.61 -6.82 -8.11
C LEU A 103 -3.45 -5.94 -8.61
N ILE A 104 -2.20 -6.34 -8.33
CA ILE A 104 -1.02 -5.63 -8.81
C ILE A 104 -0.95 -5.66 -10.34
N ALA A 105 -1.13 -6.84 -10.94
CA ALA A 105 -1.02 -7.02 -12.39
C ALA A 105 -2.14 -6.32 -13.18
N THR A 106 -3.31 -6.12 -12.58
CA THR A 106 -4.49 -5.54 -13.23
C THR A 106 -4.76 -4.11 -12.74
N LYS A 107 -5.43 -3.97 -11.58
CA LYS A 107 -5.90 -2.70 -11.01
C LYS A 107 -4.75 -1.71 -10.81
N TYR A 108 -3.72 -2.09 -10.05
CA TYR A 108 -2.66 -1.12 -9.69
C TYR A 108 -1.74 -0.81 -10.85
N ARG A 109 -1.49 -1.76 -11.75
CA ARG A 109 -0.77 -1.49 -12.99
C ARG A 109 -1.51 -0.48 -13.86
N PHE A 110 -2.81 -0.68 -14.08
CA PHE A 110 -3.62 0.28 -14.82
C PHE A 110 -3.59 1.68 -14.18
N LEU A 111 -3.73 1.76 -12.85
CA LEU A 111 -3.63 3.03 -12.12
C LEU A 111 -2.25 3.67 -12.27
N ALA A 112 -1.17 2.90 -12.17
CA ALA A 112 0.19 3.37 -12.35
C ALA A 112 0.43 3.90 -13.78
N GLU A 113 -0.06 3.21 -14.80
CA GLU A 113 0.02 3.63 -16.20
C GLU A 113 -0.77 4.93 -16.45
N ARG A 114 -2.02 5.00 -15.98
CA ARG A 114 -2.87 6.21 -16.06
C ARG A 114 -2.20 7.41 -15.41
N GLU A 115 -1.63 7.21 -14.22
CA GLU A 115 -0.95 8.28 -13.50
C GLU A 115 0.33 8.72 -14.22
N LEU A 116 1.11 7.80 -14.79
CA LEU A 116 2.29 8.14 -15.59
C LEU A 116 1.91 8.96 -16.83
N ILE A 117 0.85 8.56 -17.54
CA ILE A 117 0.32 9.30 -18.69
C ILE A 117 -0.10 10.71 -18.26
N MET A 118 -0.86 10.82 -17.17
CA MET A 118 -1.33 12.10 -16.64
C MET A 118 -0.18 13.01 -16.20
N PHE A 119 0.88 12.48 -15.57
CA PHE A 119 2.05 13.28 -15.24
C PHE A 119 2.94 13.62 -16.44
N ASN A 120 2.83 12.91 -17.55
CA ASN A 120 3.52 13.27 -18.80
C ASN A 120 2.71 14.24 -19.66
N ASP A 121 1.42 14.43 -19.37
CA ASP A 121 0.60 15.48 -19.97
C ASP A 121 1.11 16.87 -19.52
N GLU A 122 1.57 17.66 -20.49
CA GLU A 122 2.13 19.00 -20.24
C GLU A 122 1.07 19.98 -19.72
N ASP A 123 -0.17 19.89 -20.20
CA ASP A 123 -1.27 20.75 -19.78
C ASP A 123 -1.71 20.42 -18.35
N PHE A 124 -1.72 19.15 -17.98
CA PHE A 124 -1.93 18.75 -16.59
C PHE A 124 -0.81 19.25 -15.69
N ARG A 125 0.45 19.02 -16.05
CA ARG A 125 1.61 19.48 -15.28
C ARG A 125 1.61 20.98 -15.07
N LYS A 126 1.32 21.76 -16.12
CA LYS A 126 1.22 23.22 -16.04
C LYS A 126 0.14 23.65 -15.05
N ARG A 127 -1.09 23.12 -15.19
CA ARG A 127 -2.20 23.42 -14.27
C ARG A 127 -1.89 23.06 -12.82
N LEU A 128 -1.17 21.96 -12.61
CA LEU A 128 -0.74 21.53 -11.28
C LEU A 128 0.31 22.51 -10.71
N SER A 129 1.31 22.91 -11.50
CA SER A 129 2.31 23.92 -11.09
C SER A 129 1.65 25.25 -10.73
N ASP A 130 0.78 25.78 -11.61
CA ASP A 130 0.05 27.02 -11.39
C ASP A 130 -0.82 26.97 -10.12
N SER A 131 -1.32 25.79 -9.74
CA SER A 131 -2.12 25.62 -8.52
C SER A 131 -1.24 25.53 -7.27
N LEU A 132 -0.09 24.86 -7.35
CA LEU A 132 0.89 24.79 -6.26
C LEU A 132 1.50 26.16 -5.97
N GLU A 133 1.87 26.93 -7.01
CA GLU A 133 2.38 28.29 -6.89
C GLU A 133 1.36 29.21 -6.19
N ARG A 134 0.08 29.17 -6.62
CA ARG A 134 -1.01 29.91 -5.99
C ARG A 134 -1.24 29.52 -4.52
N MET A 135 -1.10 28.24 -4.17
CA MET A 135 -1.24 27.79 -2.77
C MET A 135 -0.04 28.19 -1.90
N MET A 136 1.16 28.27 -2.48
CA MET A 136 2.38 28.64 -1.76
C MET A 136 2.61 30.16 -1.73
N GLY A 137 1.79 30.95 -2.42
CA GLY A 137 1.86 32.41 -2.39
C GLY A 137 2.99 33.01 -3.24
N PHE A 138 3.39 32.32 -4.32
CA PHE A 138 4.29 32.86 -5.34
C PHE A 138 3.52 33.59 -6.45
#